data_AF-A0A662TPT8-F1
#
_entry.id   AF-A0A662TPT8-F1
#
_cell.length_a   1.000
_cell.length_b   1.000
_cell.length_c   1.000
_cell.angle_alpha   90.00
_cell.angle_beta   90.00
_cell.angle_gamma   90.00
#
_symmetry.space_group_name_H-M   'P 1'
#
loop_
_entity.id
_entity.type
_entity.pdbx_description
1 polymer ?
#
loop_
_entity_poly.entity_id
_entity_poly.type
_entity_poly.pdbx_seq_one_letter_code
_entity_poly.pdbx_strand_id
1 'polypeptide(L)'
;MESRLLGALLNSAVREAARLGRGATYLYLQTLLTILLTTLLFVVMVWKLTPQDFGAFAAISVIYMLFQCFTSIGVHVGVVRFVAEHRARGESHLARAYASTAINIVLITIAVGLCTVILLSHVIVSFTRLYGYEYLLPPLLASLLFSTPMQLGYGLVQSLQDFSHLAVYRLTDQVLRKLIGISLLLLGYGILGVW
;
A
#
# COMPACT_ATOMS: atom_id res chain seq x y z
N MET A 1 26.19 -12.59 -40.68
CA MET A 1 25.29 -13.25 -39.70
C MET A 1 25.11 -12.40 -38.45
N GLU A 2 26.16 -11.72 -37.97
CA GLU A 2 26.13 -10.80 -36.82
C GLU A 2 25.20 -9.59 -36.97
N SER A 3 25.05 -9.00 -38.17
CA SER A 3 24.18 -7.83 -38.36
C SER A 3 22.69 -8.12 -38.14
N ARG A 4 22.24 -9.36 -38.41
CA ARG A 4 20.85 -9.79 -38.15
C ARG A 4 20.61 -10.07 -36.67
N LEU A 5 21.61 -10.57 -35.95
CA LEU A 5 21.55 -10.79 -34.50
C LEU A 5 21.50 -9.46 -33.73
N LEU A 6 22.33 -8.48 -34.13
CA LEU A 6 22.30 -7.13 -33.57
C LEU A 6 20.94 -6.44 -33.81
N GLY A 7 20.38 -6.54 -35.02
CA GLY A 7 19.06 -6.00 -35.32
C GLY A 7 17.93 -6.65 -34.52
N ALA A 8 18.01 -7.96 -34.27
CA ALA A 8 17.04 -8.68 -33.45
C ALA A 8 17.10 -8.26 -31.97
N LEU A 9 18.31 -8.10 -31.41
CA LEU A 9 18.53 -7.67 -30.02
C LEU A 9 18.07 -6.22 -29.77
N LEU A 10 18.33 -5.32 -30.73
CA LEU A 10 17.84 -3.95 -30.69
C LEU A 10 16.31 -3.91 -30.72
N ASN A 11 15.69 -4.70 -31.60
CA ASN A 11 14.23 -4.78 -31.68
C ASN A 11 13.59 -5.36 -30.42
N SER A 12 14.21 -6.34 -29.77
CA SER A 12 13.72 -6.88 -28.49
C SER A 12 13.84 -5.85 -27.36
N ALA A 13 14.96 -5.12 -27.29
CA ALA A 13 15.17 -4.08 -26.28
C ALA A 13 14.16 -2.93 -26.43
N VAL A 14 13.90 -2.48 -27.67
CA VAL A 14 12.90 -1.43 -27.96
C VAL A 14 11.49 -1.89 -27.61
N ARG A 15 11.13 -3.15 -27.92
CA ARG A 15 9.82 -3.71 -27.51
C ARG A 15 9.66 -3.79 -26.00
N GLU A 16 10.72 -4.19 -25.29
CA GLU A 16 10.71 -4.31 -23.84
C GLU A 16 10.61 -2.94 -23.16
N ALA A 17 11.35 -1.94 -23.65
CA ALA A 17 11.24 -0.55 -23.20
C ALA A 17 9.81 -0.01 -23.44
N ALA A 18 9.21 -0.27 -24.60
CA ALA A 18 7.83 0.13 -24.90
C ALA A 18 6.78 -0.58 -24.03
N ARG A 19 7.04 -1.83 -23.61
CA ARG A 19 6.19 -2.57 -22.66
C ARG A 19 6.27 -1.96 -21.27
N LEU A 20 7.48 -1.68 -20.79
CA LEU A 20 7.74 -1.03 -19.50
C LEU A 20 7.10 0.37 -19.43
N GLY A 21 7.26 1.17 -20.49
CA GLY A 21 6.65 2.50 -20.60
C GLY A 21 5.13 2.46 -20.48
N ARG A 22 4.47 1.55 -21.20
CA ARG A 22 3.01 1.34 -21.08
C ARG A 22 2.59 0.90 -19.67
N GLY A 23 3.36 0.00 -19.07
CA GLY A 23 3.14 -0.42 -17.68
C GLY A 23 3.19 0.74 -16.68
N ALA A 24 4.17 1.63 -16.83
CA ALA A 24 4.27 2.84 -16.01
C ALA A 24 3.07 3.79 -16.22
N THR A 25 2.60 3.95 -17.46
CA THR A 25 1.40 4.74 -17.75
C THR A 25 0.16 4.18 -17.05
N TYR A 26 -0.03 2.85 -17.02
CA TYR A 26 -1.15 2.24 -16.30
C TYR A 26 -1.07 2.48 -14.80
N LEU A 27 0.11 2.33 -14.19
CA LEU A 27 0.30 2.64 -12.77
C LEU A 27 0.06 4.13 -12.47
N TYR A 28 0.49 5.02 -13.36
CA TYR A 28 0.25 6.45 -13.23
C TYR A 28 -1.25 6.78 -13.27
N LEU A 29 -1.97 6.27 -14.26
CA LEU A 29 -3.42 6.45 -14.37
C LEU A 29 -4.15 5.87 -13.15
N GLN A 30 -3.77 4.67 -12.70
CA GLN A 30 -4.30 4.06 -11.48
C GLN A 30 -4.08 4.93 -10.25
N THR A 31 -2.89 5.53 -10.12
CA THR A 31 -2.57 6.44 -9.01
C THR A 31 -3.43 7.70 -9.05
N LEU A 32 -3.58 8.31 -10.23
CA LEU A 32 -4.47 9.47 -10.41
C LEU A 32 -5.92 9.16 -10.02
N LEU A 33 -6.47 8.04 -10.50
CA LEU A 33 -7.82 7.57 -10.14
C LEU A 33 -7.94 7.36 -8.62
N THR A 34 -6.93 6.78 -8.00
CA THR A 34 -6.91 6.53 -6.54
C THR A 34 -6.92 7.85 -5.75
N ILE A 35 -6.18 8.86 -6.21
CA ILE A 35 -6.17 10.19 -5.60
C ILE A 35 -7.57 10.81 -5.71
N LEU A 36 -8.19 10.79 -6.90
CA LEU A 36 -9.53 11.34 -7.11
C LEU A 36 -10.60 10.66 -6.22
N LEU A 37 -10.57 9.33 -6.14
CA LEU A 37 -11.48 8.57 -5.26
C LEU A 37 -11.26 8.89 -3.79
N THR A 38 -10.01 9.08 -3.39
CA THR A 38 -9.67 9.46 -2.01
C THR A 38 -10.18 10.87 -1.71
N THR A 39 -10.00 11.82 -2.61
CA THR A 39 -10.56 13.17 -2.47
C THR A 39 -12.08 13.14 -2.36
N LEU A 40 -12.76 12.33 -3.17
CA LEU A 40 -14.21 12.18 -3.09
C LEU A 40 -14.66 11.64 -1.73
N LEU A 41 -13.97 10.62 -1.20
CA LEU A 41 -14.23 10.10 0.15
C LEU A 41 -14.08 11.21 1.21
N PHE A 42 -13.03 12.04 1.12
CA PHE A 42 -12.84 13.16 2.03
C PHE A 42 -13.97 14.18 1.97
N VAL A 43 -14.48 14.51 0.77
CA VAL A 43 -15.65 15.40 0.62
C VAL A 43 -16.87 14.82 1.33
N VAL A 44 -17.13 13.52 1.18
CA VAL A 44 -18.24 12.83 1.86
C VAL A 44 -18.05 12.85 3.38
N MET A 45 -16.83 12.63 3.87
CA MET A 45 -16.52 12.70 5.29
C MET A 45 -16.81 14.08 5.87
N VAL A 46 -16.32 15.15 5.22
CA VAL A 46 -16.55 16.52 5.68
C VAL A 46 -18.04 16.86 5.71
N TRP A 47 -18.83 16.31 4.78
CA TRP A 47 -20.27 16.54 4.75
C TRP A 47 -21.04 15.79 5.85
N LYS A 48 -20.57 14.62 6.28
CA LYS A 48 -21.30 13.73 7.20
C LYS A 48 -20.79 13.69 8.62
N LEU A 49 -19.48 13.85 8.83
CA LEU A 49 -18.85 13.77 10.14
C LEU A 49 -18.85 15.13 10.84
N THR A 50 -18.85 15.10 12.16
CA THR A 50 -18.63 16.32 12.95
C THR A 50 -17.17 16.77 12.83
N PRO A 51 -16.87 18.07 13.05
CA PRO A 51 -15.48 18.55 13.05
C PRO A 51 -14.59 17.80 14.06
N GLN A 52 -15.16 17.38 15.19
CA GLN A 52 -14.48 16.60 16.22
C GLN A 52 -14.10 15.21 15.70
N ASP A 53 -15.06 14.52 15.07
CA ASP A 53 -14.87 13.19 14.48
C ASP A 53 -13.80 13.20 13.37
N PHE A 54 -13.84 14.23 12.53
CA PHE A 54 -12.86 14.42 11.46
C PHE A 54 -11.45 14.70 12.02
N GLY A 55 -11.36 15.51 13.08
CA GLY A 55 -10.10 15.76 13.79
C GLY A 55 -9.51 14.49 14.40
N ALA A 56 -10.35 13.66 15.02
CA ALA A 56 -9.95 12.36 15.56
C ALA A 56 -9.43 11.42 14.46
N PHE A 57 -10.15 11.33 13.34
CA PHE A 57 -9.71 10.57 12.16
C PHE A 57 -8.35 11.03 11.63
N ALA A 58 -8.15 12.35 11.50
CA ALA A 58 -6.90 12.92 11.02
C ALA A 58 -5.73 12.59 11.96
N ALA A 59 -5.92 12.72 13.28
CA ALA A 59 -4.89 12.42 14.27
C ALA A 59 -4.43 10.95 14.20
N ILE A 60 -5.39 10.02 14.13
CA ILE A 60 -5.11 8.59 14.00
C ILE A 60 -4.44 8.27 12.65
N SER A 61 -4.86 8.94 11.58
CA SER A 61 -4.28 8.78 10.25
C SER A 61 -2.80 9.17 10.19
N VAL A 62 -2.38 10.20 10.95
CA VAL A 62 -0.96 10.57 11.06
C VAL A 62 -0.15 9.45 11.70
N ILE A 63 -0.67 8.86 12.79
CA ILE A 63 -0.02 7.72 13.46
C ILE A 63 0.08 6.53 12.51
N TYR A 64 -1.02 6.20 11.84
CA TYR A 64 -1.04 5.16 10.82
C TYR A 64 0.02 5.40 9.74
N MET A 65 0.11 6.62 9.21
CA MET A 65 1.04 6.98 8.13
C MET A 65 2.49 6.87 8.57
N LEU A 66 2.80 7.25 9.82
CA LEU A 66 4.14 7.06 10.39
C LEU A 66 4.55 5.58 10.40
N PHE A 67 3.67 4.68 10.85
CA PHE A 67 3.93 3.23 10.81
C PHE A 67 4.09 2.71 9.38
N GLN A 68 3.27 3.20 8.45
CA GLN A 68 3.37 2.83 7.04
C GLN A 68 4.69 3.26 6.41
N CYS A 69 5.22 4.43 6.77
CA CYS A 69 6.54 4.87 6.30
C CYS A 69 7.65 3.88 6.68
N PHE A 70 7.69 3.43 7.94
CA PHE A 70 8.70 2.45 8.38
C PHE A 70 8.58 1.11 7.63
N THR A 71 7.35 0.73 7.30
CA THR A 71 7.07 -0.51 6.58
C THR A 71 7.45 -0.43 5.09
N SER A 72 7.17 0.70 4.46
CA SER A 72 7.22 0.84 3.00
C SER A 72 8.59 1.28 2.47
N ILE A 73 9.32 2.12 3.21
CA ILE A 73 10.48 2.88 2.69
C ILE A 73 11.69 2.00 2.32
N GLY A 74 11.84 0.79 2.87
CA GLY A 74 12.98 -0.09 2.55
C GLY A 74 12.58 -1.40 1.87
N VAL A 75 11.57 -2.08 2.42
CA VAL A 75 11.26 -3.46 2.02
C VAL A 75 10.65 -3.51 0.63
N HIS A 76 9.68 -2.64 0.34
CA HIS A 76 8.98 -2.65 -0.95
C HIS A 76 9.93 -2.36 -2.11
N VAL A 77 10.73 -1.29 -1.99
CA VAL A 77 11.70 -0.90 -3.03
C VAL A 77 12.75 -1.99 -3.24
N GLY A 78 13.27 -2.57 -2.15
CA GLY A 78 14.24 -3.66 -2.21
C GLY A 78 13.67 -4.90 -2.90
N VAL A 79 12.45 -5.31 -2.54
CA VAL A 79 11.78 -6.48 -3.13
C VAL A 79 11.55 -6.29 -4.62
N VAL A 80 10.97 -5.15 -5.04
CA VAL A 80 10.69 -4.89 -6.46
C VAL A 80 11.97 -4.96 -7.29
N ARG A 81 13.07 -4.38 -6.79
CA ARG A 81 14.35 -4.33 -7.50
C ARG A 81 15.09 -5.67 -7.47
N PHE A 82 15.41 -6.17 -6.29
CA PHE A 82 16.30 -7.33 -6.15
C PHE A 82 15.63 -8.63 -6.60
N VAL A 83 14.33 -8.80 -6.35
CA VAL A 83 13.62 -10.00 -6.84
C VAL A 83 13.54 -9.99 -8.37
N ALA A 84 13.25 -8.84 -8.98
CA ALA A 84 13.22 -8.72 -10.45
C ALA A 84 14.61 -8.98 -11.06
N GLU A 85 15.67 -8.42 -10.47
CA GLU A 85 17.05 -8.56 -10.97
C GLU A 85 17.56 -10.00 -10.91
N HIS A 86 17.44 -10.67 -9.75
CA HIS A 86 17.88 -12.07 -9.60
C HIS A 86 17.02 -13.03 -10.43
N ARG A 87 15.72 -12.73 -10.61
CA ARG A 87 14.85 -13.50 -11.50
C ARG A 87 15.27 -13.36 -12.97
N ALA A 88 15.63 -12.15 -13.41
CA ALA A 88 16.11 -11.92 -14.78
C ALA A 88 17.43 -12.65 -15.06
N ARG A 89 18.27 -12.85 -14.03
CA ARG A 89 19.51 -13.64 -14.11
C ARG A 89 19.31 -15.15 -14.02
N GLY A 90 18.07 -15.64 -13.83
CA GLY A 90 17.78 -17.06 -13.64
C GLY A 90 18.11 -17.60 -12.24
N GLU A 91 18.54 -16.73 -11.32
CA GLU A 91 18.94 -17.06 -9.94
C GLU A 91 17.72 -17.18 -9.01
N SER A 92 16.81 -18.09 -9.37
CA SER A 92 15.51 -18.24 -8.70
C SER A 92 15.62 -18.54 -7.19
N HIS A 93 16.70 -19.18 -6.76
CA HIS A 93 16.97 -19.46 -5.35
C HIS A 93 17.26 -18.17 -4.55
N LEU A 94 18.03 -17.22 -5.11
CA LEU A 94 18.31 -15.93 -4.48
C LEU A 94 17.06 -15.06 -4.47
N ALA A 95 16.29 -15.04 -5.56
CA ALA A 95 15.02 -14.32 -5.61
C ALA A 95 14.05 -14.80 -4.52
N ARG A 96 13.96 -16.13 -4.30
CA ARG A 96 13.14 -16.73 -3.24
C ARG A 96 13.67 -16.41 -1.84
N ALA A 97 14.99 -16.44 -1.65
CA ALA A 97 15.61 -16.08 -0.38
C ALA A 97 15.30 -14.61 -0.01
N TYR A 98 15.46 -13.68 -0.96
CA TYR A 98 15.09 -12.27 -0.77
C TYR A 98 13.61 -12.09 -0.43
N ALA A 99 12.72 -12.79 -1.14
CA ALA A 99 11.28 -12.75 -0.84
C ALA A 99 10.97 -13.27 0.58
N SER A 100 11.60 -14.38 1.01
CA SER A 100 11.42 -14.91 2.37
C SER A 100 11.95 -13.97 3.45
N THR A 101 13.10 -13.33 3.21
CA THR A 101 13.65 -12.33 4.13
C THR A 101 12.73 -11.12 4.24
N ALA A 102 12.16 -10.66 3.11
CA ALA A 102 11.20 -9.57 3.11
C ALA A 102 9.92 -9.91 3.89
N ILE A 103 9.40 -11.14 3.76
CA ILE A 103 8.27 -11.62 4.57
C ILE A 103 8.61 -11.58 6.06
N ASN A 104 9.79 -12.07 6.45
CA ASN A 104 10.22 -12.05 7.85
C ASN A 104 10.35 -10.62 8.40
N ILE A 105 10.95 -9.71 7.63
CA ILE A 105 11.05 -8.29 8.03
C ILE A 105 9.65 -7.70 8.22
N VAL A 106 8.73 -7.95 7.28
CA VAL A 106 7.35 -7.47 7.37
C VAL A 106 6.63 -8.02 8.61
N LEU A 107 6.81 -9.30 8.94
CA LEU A 107 6.26 -9.88 10.17
C LEU A 107 6.83 -9.24 11.44
N ILE A 108 8.14 -8.98 11.46
CA ILE A 108 8.79 -8.26 12.58
C ILE A 108 8.24 -6.84 12.69
N THR A 109 8.11 -6.11 11.58
CA THR A 109 7.56 -4.76 11.57
C THR A 109 6.11 -4.73 12.07
N ILE A 110 5.29 -5.71 11.70
CA ILE A 110 3.94 -5.86 12.23
C ILE A 110 3.98 -6.08 13.74
N ALA A 111 4.79 -7.03 14.22
CA ALA A 111 4.90 -7.31 15.64
C ALA A 111 5.35 -6.07 16.44
N VAL A 112 6.37 -5.36 15.95
CA VAL A 112 6.86 -4.11 16.55
C VAL A 112 5.78 -3.03 16.52
N GLY A 113 5.05 -2.87 15.40
CA GLY A 113 3.97 -1.90 15.26
C GLY A 113 2.84 -2.15 16.25
N LEU A 114 2.39 -3.41 16.38
CA LEU A 114 1.38 -3.81 17.35
C LEU A 114 1.84 -3.55 18.79
N CYS A 115 3.05 -4.00 19.14
CA CYS A 115 3.62 -3.76 20.48
C CYS A 115 3.71 -2.27 20.79
N THR A 116 4.12 -1.45 19.82
CA THR A 116 4.26 0.00 19.98
C THR A 116 2.90 0.65 20.24
N VAL A 117 1.87 0.31 19.44
CA VAL A 117 0.53 0.88 19.64
C VAL A 117 -0.11 0.42 20.95
N ILE A 118 0.09 -0.84 21.35
CA ILE A 118 -0.43 -1.36 22.64
C ILE A 118 0.26 -0.66 23.82
N LEU A 119 1.60 -0.63 23.84
CA LEU A 119 2.38 -0.06 24.94
C LEU A 119 2.26 1.46 25.04
N LEU A 120 2.19 2.15 23.91
CA LEU A 120 2.03 3.61 23.87
C LEU A 120 0.56 4.06 23.73
N SER A 121 -0.42 3.16 23.87
CA SER A 121 -1.85 3.51 23.74
C SER A 121 -2.24 4.72 24.60
N HIS A 122 -1.84 4.74 25.87
CA HIS A 122 -2.07 5.88 26.77
C HIS A 122 -1.34 7.17 26.35
N VAL A 123 -0.12 7.05 25.81
CA VAL A 123 0.65 8.20 25.31
C VAL A 123 0.02 8.76 24.03
N ILE A 124 -0.43 7.88 23.15
CA ILE A 124 -1.13 8.23 21.92
C ILE A 124 -2.40 9.00 22.24
N VAL A 125 -3.25 8.47 23.12
CA VAL A 125 -4.53 9.10 23.51
C VAL A 125 -4.31 10.47 24.15
N SER A 126 -3.31 10.59 25.05
CA SER A 126 -3.00 11.86 25.71
C SER A 126 -2.39 12.89 24.77
N PHE A 127 -1.48 12.49 23.87
CA PHE A 127 -0.83 13.37 22.91
C PHE A 127 -1.80 13.90 21.84
N THR A 128 -2.68 13.04 21.35
CA THR A 128 -3.70 13.39 20.34
C THR A 128 -4.98 13.99 20.93
N ARG A 129 -5.11 14.00 22.27
CA ARG A 129 -6.31 14.43 23.01
C ARG A 129 -7.58 13.69 22.57
N LEU A 130 -7.45 12.40 22.22
CA LEU A 130 -8.53 11.52 21.74
C LEU A 130 -9.44 10.99 22.87
N TYR A 131 -9.62 11.75 23.96
CA TYR A 131 -10.48 11.32 25.08
C TYR A 131 -11.91 11.04 24.57
N GLY A 132 -12.38 9.81 24.75
CA GLY A 132 -13.68 9.33 24.23
C GLY A 132 -13.64 8.68 22.84
N TYR A 133 -12.51 8.69 22.13
CA TYR A 133 -12.32 8.08 20.81
C TYR A 133 -11.38 6.86 20.83
N GLU A 134 -11.14 6.29 22.02
CA GLU A 134 -10.25 5.14 22.23
C GLU A 134 -10.69 3.90 21.44
N TYR A 135 -11.99 3.81 21.14
CA TYR A 135 -12.58 2.77 20.31
C TYR A 135 -12.08 2.75 18.85
N LEU A 136 -11.34 3.78 18.41
CA LEU A 136 -10.72 3.85 17.09
C LEU A 136 -9.32 3.18 17.03
N LEU A 137 -8.71 2.84 18.17
CA LEU A 137 -7.42 2.15 18.23
C LEU A 137 -7.45 0.70 17.73
N PRO A 138 -8.46 -0.13 18.07
CA PRO A 138 -8.53 -1.50 17.55
C PRO A 138 -8.68 -1.60 16.01
N PRO A 139 -9.53 -0.78 15.35
CA PRO A 139 -9.55 -0.70 13.89
C PRO A 139 -8.20 -0.34 13.29
N LEU A 140 -7.48 0.64 13.87
CA LEU A 140 -6.12 1.00 13.44
C LEU A 140 -5.17 -0.21 13.47
N LEU A 141 -5.17 -0.98 14.57
CA LEU A 141 -4.35 -2.19 14.72
C LEU A 141 -4.70 -3.23 13.65
N ALA A 142 -6.00 -3.44 13.41
CA ALA A 142 -6.46 -4.35 12.37
C ALA A 142 -5.99 -3.89 10.98
N SER A 143 -6.13 -2.60 10.66
CA SER A 143 -5.68 -2.06 9.38
C SER A 143 -4.17 -2.24 9.17
N LEU A 144 -3.34 -2.14 10.22
CA LEU A 144 -1.89 -2.42 10.15
C LEU A 144 -1.58 -3.89 9.84
N LEU A 145 -2.31 -4.84 10.44
CA LEU A 145 -2.17 -6.28 10.19
C LEU A 145 -2.41 -6.65 8.72
N PHE A 146 -3.40 -6.02 8.08
CA PHE A 146 -3.79 -6.36 6.71
C PHE A 146 -3.05 -5.54 5.64
N SER A 147 -2.80 -4.25 5.89
CA SER A 147 -2.20 -3.37 4.89
C SER A 147 -0.72 -3.67 4.62
N THR A 148 0.02 -4.04 5.66
CA THR A 148 1.47 -4.25 5.62
C THR A 148 1.85 -5.46 4.74
N PRO A 149 1.27 -6.66 4.92
CA PRO A 149 1.50 -7.79 4.02
C PRO A 149 0.99 -7.54 2.60
N MET A 150 -0.13 -6.81 2.46
CA MET A 150 -0.72 -6.52 1.15
C MET A 150 0.22 -5.65 0.30
N GLN A 151 0.90 -4.67 0.92
CA GLN A 151 1.95 -3.89 0.24
C GLN A 151 3.13 -4.75 -0.21
N LEU A 152 3.58 -5.69 0.62
CA LEU A 152 4.62 -6.64 0.21
C LEU A 152 4.16 -7.49 -0.99
N GLY A 153 2.92 -7.97 -0.95
CA GLY A 153 2.30 -8.70 -2.07
C GLY A 153 2.31 -7.87 -3.36
N TYR A 154 1.96 -6.58 -3.26
CA TYR A 154 2.08 -5.64 -4.38
C TYR A 154 3.51 -5.50 -4.89
N GLY A 155 4.51 -5.46 -4.01
CA GLY A 155 5.92 -5.39 -4.41
C GLY A 155 6.39 -6.66 -5.12
N LEU A 156 5.97 -7.83 -4.63
CA LEU A 156 6.28 -9.12 -5.24
C LEU A 156 5.64 -9.25 -6.63
N VAL A 157 4.36 -8.91 -6.79
CA VAL A 157 3.71 -8.91 -8.12
C VAL A 157 4.35 -7.87 -9.04
N GLN A 158 4.70 -6.69 -8.51
CA GLN A 158 5.40 -5.66 -9.27
C GLN A 158 6.79 -6.13 -9.75
N SER A 159 7.48 -6.97 -8.98
CA SER A 159 8.76 -7.60 -9.39
C SER A 159 8.61 -8.56 -10.57
N LEU A 160 7.38 -9.05 -10.85
CA LEU A 160 7.09 -9.88 -12.01
C LEU A 160 6.97 -9.08 -13.31
N GLN A 161 7.02 -7.74 -13.24
CA GLN A 161 6.80 -6.79 -14.35
C GLN A 161 5.41 -6.85 -14.99
N ASP A 162 4.42 -7.43 -14.32
CA ASP A 162 3.04 -7.47 -14.80
C ASP A 162 2.25 -6.24 -14.34
N PHE A 163 2.64 -5.08 -14.87
CA PHE A 163 2.13 -3.78 -14.42
C PHE A 163 0.66 -3.56 -14.76
N SER A 164 0.13 -4.17 -15.82
CA SER A 164 -1.28 -4.03 -16.20
C SER A 164 -2.20 -4.74 -15.21
N HIS A 165 -1.92 -6.01 -14.90
CA HIS A 165 -2.73 -6.76 -13.94
C HIS A 165 -2.59 -6.17 -12.53
N LEU A 166 -1.39 -5.71 -12.17
CA LEU A 166 -1.17 -5.01 -10.89
C LEU A 166 -1.99 -3.72 -10.79
N ALA A 167 -2.06 -2.92 -11.86
CA ALA A 167 -2.85 -1.70 -11.87
C ALA A 167 -4.34 -1.99 -11.68
N VAL A 168 -4.88 -3.00 -12.39
CA VAL A 168 -6.28 -3.42 -12.25
C VAL A 168 -6.57 -3.93 -10.85
N TYR A 169 -5.69 -4.77 -10.28
CA TYR A 169 -5.86 -5.29 -8.93
C TYR A 169 -5.86 -4.17 -7.88
N ARG A 170 -4.87 -3.28 -7.94
CA ARG A 170 -4.78 -2.13 -7.02
C ARG A 170 -5.98 -1.21 -7.14
N LEU A 171 -6.44 -0.93 -8.37
CA LEU A 171 -7.61 -0.08 -8.59
C LEU A 171 -8.88 -0.73 -8.05
N THR A 172 -9.06 -2.03 -8.27
CA THR A 172 -10.22 -2.79 -7.77
C THR A 172 -10.27 -2.79 -6.25
N ASP A 173 -9.14 -3.07 -5.59
CA ASP A 173 -8.99 -3.02 -4.13
C ASP A 173 -9.33 -1.62 -3.58
N GLN A 174 -8.79 -0.56 -4.20
CA GLN A 174 -9.07 0.82 -3.81
C GLN A 174 -10.55 1.18 -3.97
N VAL A 175 -11.15 0.88 -5.13
CA VAL A 175 -12.57 1.17 -5.39
C VAL A 175 -13.44 0.43 -4.37
N LEU A 176 -13.21 -0.86 -4.14
CA LEU A 176 -13.96 -1.64 -3.16
C LEU A 176 -13.83 -1.07 -1.75
N ARG A 177 -12.61 -0.80 -1.27
CA ARG A 177 -12.39 -0.20 0.06
C ARG A 177 -13.10 1.14 0.21
N LYS A 178 -13.01 2.02 -0.79
CA LYS A 178 -13.65 3.35 -0.73
C LYS A 178 -15.17 3.24 -0.78
N LEU A 179 -15.72 2.37 -1.61
CA LEU A 179 -17.17 2.15 -1.69
C LEU A 179 -17.74 1.55 -0.40
N ILE A 180 -17.05 0.56 0.18
CA ILE A 180 -17.40 -0.02 1.47
C ILE A 180 -17.36 1.05 2.56
N GLY A 181 -16.30 1.87 2.57
CA GLY A 181 -16.16 2.94 3.55
C GLY A 181 -17.25 4.01 3.44
N ILE A 182 -17.58 4.44 2.22
CA ILE A 182 -18.71 5.36 1.99
C ILE A 182 -20.02 4.73 2.45
N SER A 183 -20.25 3.45 2.14
CA SER A 183 -21.49 2.74 2.49
C SER A 183 -21.67 2.65 4.00
N LEU A 184 -20.63 2.25 4.74
CA LEU A 184 -20.64 2.19 6.21
C LEU A 184 -20.87 3.56 6.85
N LEU A 185 -20.27 4.60 6.26
CA LEU A 185 -20.41 5.98 6.71
C LEU A 185 -21.84 6.50 6.49
N LEU A 186 -22.49 6.11 5.39
CA LEU A 186 -23.91 6.41 5.13
C LEU A 186 -24.87 5.62 6.03
N LEU A 187 -24.51 4.40 6.44
CA LEU A 187 -25.27 3.55 7.36
C LEU A 187 -25.20 4.02 8.82
N GLY A 188 -24.45 5.09 9.12
CA GLY A 188 -24.39 5.69 10.45
C GLY A 188 -23.36 5.05 11.39
N TYR A 189 -22.46 4.19 10.89
CA TYR A 189 -21.33 3.68 11.68
C TYR A 189 -20.26 4.75 11.99
N GLY A 190 -20.45 5.99 11.52
CA GLY A 190 -19.58 7.13 11.81
C GLY A 190 -18.16 6.93 11.28
N ILE A 191 -17.16 7.35 12.06
CA ILE A 191 -15.73 7.27 11.71
C ILE A 191 -15.25 5.82 11.55
N LEU A 192 -15.90 4.87 12.23
CA LEU A 192 -15.48 3.46 12.22
C LEU A 192 -15.57 2.83 10.83
N GLY A 193 -16.48 3.31 9.98
CA GLY A 193 -16.66 2.80 8.63
C GLY A 193 -15.48 3.06 7.70
N VAL A 194 -14.56 3.94 8.06
CA VAL A 194 -13.51 4.45 7.18
C VAL A 194 -12.28 3.52 7.12
N TRP A 195 -12.07 2.73 8.16
CA TRP A 195 -10.82 2.04 8.46
C TRP A 195 -10.69 0.64 7.86
#